data_AF-A0A7Z0VKN6-F1
#
_entry.id   AF-A0A7Z0VKN6-F1
#
_cell.length_a   1.000
_cell.length_b   1.000
_cell.length_c   1.000
_cell.angle_alpha   90.00
_cell.angle_beta   90.00
_cell.angle_gamma   90.00
#
_symmetry.space_group_name_H-M   'P 1'
#
loop_
_entity.id
_entity.type
_entity.pdbx_description
1 polymer ?
#
loop_
_entity_poly.entity_id
_entity_poly.type
_entity_poly.pdbx_seq_one_letter_code
_entity_poly.pdbx_strand_id
1 'polypeptide(L)'
;MNIRITSIYSITVLFLLSVVNAWADEYQETVDVFNAASESGWFFDNHHGYAVFPTVGKAGIGIGGAFGKGRVYENGAHIGDTKVTQVTIGLQLGGQAYSMIIFFQDKRALDEFTSGNFEFGAQATAVAITAGASAAATTTGSSVGASGG
;
A
#
# COMPACT_ATOMS: atom_id res chain seq x y z
N MET A 1 -50.06 35.75 19.36
CA MET A 1 -50.26 34.31 19.10
C MET A 1 -49.00 33.85 18.37
N ASN A 2 -48.08 33.21 19.09
CA ASN A 2 -46.70 33.02 18.64
C ASN A 2 -46.50 31.55 18.25
N ILE A 3 -46.53 31.27 16.96
CA ILE A 3 -46.32 29.92 16.40
C ILE A 3 -44.80 29.66 16.35
N ARG A 4 -44.36 28.59 17.02
CA ARG A 4 -42.97 28.16 17.14
C ARG A 4 -42.55 27.42 15.85
N ILE A 5 -41.50 27.91 15.17
CA ILE A 5 -41.02 27.47 13.83
C ILE A 5 -39.97 26.34 13.90
N THR A 6 -39.83 25.63 15.02
CA THR A 6 -38.65 24.79 15.26
C THR A 6 -38.69 23.37 14.68
N SER A 7 -39.72 22.96 13.92
CA SER A 7 -39.98 21.53 13.63
C SER A 7 -39.78 21.09 12.17
N ILE A 8 -38.96 21.79 11.37
CA ILE A 8 -38.71 21.44 9.95
C ILE A 8 -37.26 20.96 9.72
N TYR A 9 -36.36 21.13 10.70
CA TYR A 9 -34.93 20.84 10.53
C TYR A 9 -34.55 19.35 10.63
N SER A 10 -35.45 18.45 11.03
CA SER A 10 -35.10 17.04 11.24
C SER A 10 -35.10 16.18 9.96
N ILE A 11 -35.73 16.63 8.87
CA ILE A 11 -35.81 15.83 7.62
C ILE A 11 -34.63 16.11 6.67
N THR A 12 -33.94 17.25 6.79
CA THR A 12 -32.80 17.60 5.93
C THR A 12 -31.51 16.85 6.28
N VAL A 13 -31.46 16.16 7.42
CA VAL A 13 -30.27 15.40 7.87
C VAL A 13 -30.21 13.99 7.28
N LEU A 14 -31.19 13.57 6.46
CA LEU A 14 -31.29 12.21 5.93
C LEU A 14 -30.80 12.02 4.48
N PHE A 15 -30.17 13.02 3.84
CA PHE A 15 -29.78 12.91 2.41
C PHE A 15 -28.29 13.13 2.10
N LEU A 16 -27.40 13.19 3.11
CA LEU A 16 -25.95 13.35 2.89
C LEU A 16 -25.11 12.11 3.25
N LEU A 17 -25.74 10.97 3.51
CA LEU A 17 -25.06 9.66 3.54
C LEU A 17 -24.94 9.08 2.13
N SER A 18 -24.62 9.93 1.14
CA SER A 18 -24.09 9.46 -0.13
C SER A 18 -22.76 8.78 0.17
N VAL A 19 -22.84 7.46 0.27
CA VAL A 19 -21.76 6.49 0.34
C VAL A 19 -20.61 6.94 -0.57
N VAL A 20 -19.65 7.67 0.01
CA VAL A 20 -18.31 7.73 -0.57
C VAL A 20 -17.73 6.36 -0.31
N ASN A 21 -17.96 5.44 -1.24
CA ASN A 21 -17.03 4.34 -1.44
C ASN A 21 -15.71 5.03 -1.82
N ALA A 22 -14.92 5.42 -0.81
CA ALA A 22 -13.55 5.82 -1.00
C ALA A 22 -12.85 4.57 -1.54
N TRP A 23 -12.72 4.49 -2.87
CA TRP A 23 -11.75 3.60 -3.47
C TRP A 23 -10.41 4.11 -2.95
N ALA A 24 -9.91 3.49 -1.88
CA ALA A 24 -8.57 3.76 -1.41
C ALA A 24 -7.65 3.47 -2.59
N ASP A 25 -6.85 4.46 -3.01
CA ASP A 25 -5.81 4.24 -3.99
C ASP A 25 -4.87 3.17 -3.42
N GLU A 26 -4.70 2.04 -4.12
CA GLU A 26 -4.00 0.85 -3.63
C GLU A 26 -2.59 1.18 -3.10
N TYR A 27 -1.96 2.23 -3.65
CA TYR A 27 -0.67 2.73 -3.18
C TYR A 27 -0.77 3.41 -1.82
N GLN A 28 -1.80 4.25 -1.61
CA GLN A 28 -2.00 4.92 -0.32
C GLN A 28 -2.36 3.91 0.76
N GLU A 29 -3.24 2.95 0.46
CA GLU A 29 -3.56 1.87 1.40
C GLU A 29 -2.32 1.08 1.80
N THR A 30 -1.47 0.75 0.82
CA THR A 30 -0.20 0.06 1.10
C THR A 30 0.72 0.92 1.97
N VAL A 31 0.86 2.21 1.66
CA VAL A 31 1.64 3.15 2.49
C VAL A 31 1.10 3.20 3.91
N ASP A 32 -0.21 3.28 4.09
CA ASP A 32 -0.85 3.35 5.40
C ASP A 32 -0.59 2.08 6.22
N VAL A 33 -0.63 0.89 5.59
CA VAL A 33 -0.29 -0.39 6.22
C VAL A 33 1.17 -0.41 6.68
N PHE A 34 2.11 0.02 5.83
CA PHE A 34 3.53 0.08 6.22
C PHE A 34 3.82 1.16 7.26
N ASN A 35 3.08 2.28 7.25
CA ASN A 35 3.27 3.34 8.23
C ASN A 35 2.74 2.93 9.62
N ALA A 36 1.60 2.21 9.64
CA ALA A 36 1.02 1.69 10.88
C ALA A 36 1.83 0.54 11.50
N ALA A 37 2.66 -0.16 10.71
CA ALA A 37 3.52 -1.21 11.22
C ALA A 37 4.71 -0.61 11.98
N SER A 38 4.84 -0.96 13.28
CA SER A 38 5.83 -0.40 14.21
C SER A 38 7.29 -0.53 13.71
N GLU A 39 7.61 -1.52 12.88
CA GLU A 39 8.97 -1.74 12.37
C GLU A 39 9.31 -0.88 11.15
N SER A 40 8.31 -0.47 10.34
CA SER A 40 8.51 0.32 9.13
C SER A 40 8.11 1.79 9.26
N GLY A 41 7.25 2.14 10.22
CA GLY A 41 6.80 3.52 10.46
C GLY A 41 7.96 4.50 10.66
N TRP A 42 9.00 4.12 11.41
CA TRP A 42 10.14 5.00 11.66
C TRP A 42 10.92 5.39 10.39
N PHE A 43 10.88 4.56 9.35
CA PHE A 43 11.58 4.85 8.11
C PHE A 43 10.95 6.01 7.35
N PHE A 44 9.62 6.19 7.43
CA PHE A 44 8.93 7.30 6.77
C PHE A 44 9.41 8.67 7.25
N ASP A 45 9.77 8.79 8.54
CA ASP A 45 10.23 10.05 9.12
C ASP A 45 11.73 10.31 8.95
N ASN A 46 12.52 9.27 8.65
CA ASN A 46 13.99 9.32 8.67
C ASN A 46 14.66 9.11 7.30
N HIS A 47 13.88 9.00 6.22
CA HIS A 47 14.36 8.72 4.87
C HIS A 47 13.89 9.79 3.89
N HIS A 48 14.62 9.96 2.79
CA HIS A 48 14.37 11.03 1.82
C HIS A 48 13.12 10.79 0.95
N GLY A 49 12.79 9.53 0.72
CA GLY A 49 11.64 9.10 -0.06
C GLY A 49 11.47 7.59 -0.02
N TYR A 50 10.48 7.09 -0.75
CA TYR A 50 10.22 5.67 -0.84
C TYR A 50 9.61 5.25 -2.18
N ALA A 51 9.82 4.01 -2.57
CA ALA A 51 9.09 3.35 -3.65
C ALA A 51 8.16 2.29 -3.06
N VAL A 52 6.88 2.34 -3.40
CA VAL A 52 5.87 1.40 -2.90
C VAL A 52 5.34 0.54 -4.05
N PHE A 53 5.24 -0.76 -3.80
CA PHE A 53 4.78 -1.80 -4.72
C PHE A 53 3.64 -2.54 -4.04
N PRO A 54 2.38 -2.15 -4.30
CA PRO A 54 1.23 -2.75 -3.64
C PRO A 54 1.11 -4.25 -3.91
N THR A 55 1.43 -4.65 -5.15
CA THR A 55 1.38 -6.05 -5.59
C THR A 55 2.66 -6.42 -6.33
N VAL A 56 3.46 -7.30 -5.71
CA VAL A 56 4.56 -8.02 -6.32
C VAL A 56 4.18 -9.49 -6.42
N GLY A 57 4.01 -9.97 -7.64
CA GLY A 57 3.73 -11.38 -7.92
C GLY A 57 5.03 -12.15 -8.05
N LYS A 58 5.13 -13.30 -7.38
CA LYS A 58 6.25 -14.23 -7.45
C LYS A 58 5.76 -15.60 -7.91
N ALA A 59 6.48 -16.23 -8.82
CA ALA A 59 6.18 -17.59 -9.28
C ALA A 59 7.46 -18.36 -9.61
N GLY A 60 7.45 -19.67 -9.41
CA GLY A 60 8.56 -20.55 -9.80
C GLY A 60 8.42 -21.99 -9.32
N ILE A 61 9.26 -22.86 -9.88
CA ILE A 61 9.53 -24.23 -9.42
C ILE A 61 11.04 -24.43 -9.52
N GLY A 62 11.77 -24.28 -8.42
CA GLY A 62 13.24 -24.37 -8.37
C GLY A 62 13.96 -23.10 -8.86
N ILE A 63 13.55 -22.57 -10.02
CA ILE A 63 13.93 -21.24 -10.51
C ILE A 63 12.64 -20.45 -10.69
N GLY A 64 12.62 -19.22 -10.20
CA GLY A 64 11.45 -18.36 -10.22
C GLY A 64 11.78 -16.90 -10.48
N GLY A 65 10.73 -16.12 -10.69
CA GLY A 65 10.83 -14.68 -10.84
C GLY A 65 9.78 -13.96 -9.99
N ALA A 66 10.04 -12.70 -9.68
CA ALA A 66 9.05 -11.79 -9.14
C ALA A 66 8.93 -10.57 -10.05
N PHE A 67 7.72 -10.05 -10.19
CA PHE A 67 7.43 -8.83 -10.93
C PHE A 67 6.35 -8.02 -10.21
N GLY A 68 6.56 -6.70 -10.14
CA GLY A 68 5.58 -5.78 -9.54
C GLY A 68 5.68 -4.39 -10.14
N LYS A 69 4.56 -3.68 -10.14
CA LYS A 69 4.51 -2.25 -10.48
C LYS A 69 4.49 -1.44 -9.20
N GLY A 70 5.10 -0.26 -9.24
CA GLY A 70 5.24 0.60 -8.08
C GLY A 70 5.17 2.07 -8.46
N ARG A 71 5.14 2.92 -7.44
CA ARG A 71 5.27 4.37 -7.53
C ARG A 71 6.35 4.86 -6.58
N VAL A 72 7.00 5.95 -6.95
CA VAL A 72 8.07 6.60 -6.20
C VAL A 72 7.55 7.91 -5.61
N TYR A 73 7.87 8.14 -4.35
CA TYR A 73 7.45 9.30 -3.59
C TYR A 73 8.65 9.98 -2.94
N GLU A 74 8.65 11.32 -2.96
CA GLU A 74 9.60 12.19 -2.24
C GLU A 74 8.76 13.16 -1.39
N ASN A 75 8.99 13.20 -0.07
CA ASN A 75 8.15 13.96 0.88
C ASN A 75 6.63 13.73 0.71
N GLY A 76 6.22 12.49 0.38
CA GLY A 76 4.82 12.13 0.15
C GLY A 76 4.23 12.59 -1.18
N ALA A 77 4.97 13.33 -2.00
CA ALA A 77 4.57 13.67 -3.36
C ALA A 77 4.97 12.56 -4.33
N HIS A 78 4.04 12.12 -5.18
CA HIS A 78 4.33 11.17 -6.26
C HIS A 78 5.23 11.82 -7.32
N ILE A 79 6.38 11.21 -7.60
CA ILE A 79 7.38 11.72 -8.55
C ILE A 79 7.58 10.84 -9.79
N GLY A 80 7.05 9.61 -9.79
CA GLY A 80 7.09 8.75 -10.98
C GLY A 80 6.71 7.29 -10.72
N ASP A 81 6.41 6.57 -11.80
CA ASP A 81 6.12 5.14 -11.77
C ASP A 81 7.42 4.31 -11.87
N THR A 82 7.40 3.12 -11.26
CA THR A 82 8.53 2.18 -11.28
C THR A 82 8.05 0.73 -11.41
N LYS A 83 8.97 -0.19 -11.65
CA LYS A 83 8.72 -1.63 -11.69
C LYS A 83 9.89 -2.37 -11.07
N VAL A 84 9.58 -3.48 -10.42
CA VAL A 84 10.59 -4.38 -9.86
C VAL A 84 10.52 -5.71 -10.60
N THR A 85 11.70 -6.25 -10.92
CA THR A 85 11.86 -7.62 -11.43
C THR A 85 12.93 -8.29 -10.60
N GLN A 86 12.66 -9.49 -10.09
CA GLN A 86 13.64 -10.28 -9.34
C GLN A 86 13.75 -11.67 -9.93
N VAL A 87 14.96 -12.25 -9.90
CA VAL A 87 15.20 -13.66 -10.20
C VAL A 87 15.50 -14.35 -8.88
N THR A 88 14.82 -15.47 -8.61
CA THR A 88 15.02 -16.28 -7.40
C THR A 88 15.44 -17.68 -7.79
N ILE A 89 16.47 -18.22 -7.12
CA ILE A 89 16.84 -19.65 -7.20
C ILE A 89 16.55 -20.25 -5.82
N GLY A 90 15.68 -21.27 -5.75
CA GLY A 90 15.31 -21.91 -4.50
C GLY A 90 14.08 -22.81 -4.61
N LEU A 91 13.82 -23.62 -3.57
CA LEU A 91 12.67 -24.52 -3.46
C LEU A 91 11.35 -23.76 -3.21
N GLN A 92 11.09 -22.72 -3.99
CA GLN A 92 9.83 -22.01 -3.97
C GLN A 92 8.93 -22.69 -5.00
N LEU A 93 8.00 -23.51 -4.52
CA LEU A 93 6.94 -24.12 -5.31
C LEU A 93 5.67 -23.31 -5.08
N GLY A 94 5.30 -22.45 -6.02
CA GLY A 94 4.01 -21.76 -5.97
C GLY A 94 4.01 -20.33 -6.51
N GLY A 95 2.79 -19.80 -6.66
CA GLY A 95 2.52 -18.41 -6.93
C GLY A 95 2.16 -17.68 -5.64
N GLN A 96 2.88 -16.61 -5.31
CA GLN A 96 2.62 -15.77 -4.12
C GLN A 96 2.55 -14.31 -4.53
N ALA A 97 1.74 -13.52 -3.84
CA ALA A 97 1.71 -12.07 -3.98
C ALA A 97 2.02 -11.43 -2.63
N TYR A 98 2.77 -10.33 -2.63
CA TYR A 98 3.10 -9.56 -1.44
C TYR A 98 3.24 -8.08 -1.77
N SER A 99 3.16 -7.24 -0.74
CA SER A 99 3.42 -5.80 -0.84
C SER A 99 4.84 -5.51 -0.38
N MET A 100 5.47 -4.52 -1.02
CA MET A 100 6.86 -4.16 -0.74
C MET A 100 7.02 -2.65 -0.74
N ILE A 101 7.84 -2.15 0.17
CA ILE A 101 8.26 -0.76 0.19
C ILE A 101 9.78 -0.68 0.30
N ILE A 102 10.37 0.26 -0.42
CA ILE A 102 11.80 0.52 -0.45
C ILE A 102 12.00 1.95 0.03
N PHE A 103 12.77 2.14 1.09
CA PHE A 103 13.12 3.47 1.59
C PHE A 103 14.50 3.91 1.10
N PHE A 104 14.60 5.19 0.71
CA PHE A 104 15.84 5.80 0.23
C PHE A 104 16.47 6.64 1.35
N GLN A 105 17.63 6.20 1.84
CA GLN A 105 18.29 6.82 3.00
C GLN A 105 18.60 8.31 2.79
N ASP A 106 19.07 8.66 1.59
CA ASP A 106 19.44 10.01 1.24
C ASP A 106 19.02 10.34 -0.21
N LYS A 107 19.22 11.60 -0.59
CA LYS A 107 18.93 12.08 -1.94
C LYS A 107 19.69 11.32 -3.02
N ARG A 108 20.94 10.94 -2.77
CA ARG A 108 21.76 10.21 -3.76
C ARG A 108 21.15 8.83 -4.04
N ALA A 109 20.67 8.12 -3.01
CA ALA A 109 19.99 6.83 -3.19
C ALA A 109 18.70 6.95 -4.03
N LEU A 110 17.91 8.02 -3.81
CA LEU A 110 16.72 8.31 -4.62
C LEU A 110 17.09 8.66 -6.07
N ASP A 111 18.09 9.54 -6.25
CA ASP A 111 18.55 9.98 -7.57
C ASP A 111 19.13 8.79 -8.36
N GLU A 112 19.93 7.92 -7.73
CA GLU A 112 20.45 6.69 -8.34
C GLU A 112 19.30 5.76 -8.77
N PHE A 113 18.31 5.55 -7.90
CA PHE A 113 17.14 4.72 -8.23
C PHE A 113 16.32 5.27 -9.40
N THR A 114 16.16 6.59 -9.48
CA THR A 114 15.34 7.25 -10.50
C THR A 114 16.11 7.55 -11.79
N SER A 115 17.44 7.48 -11.78
CA SER A 115 18.29 7.79 -12.94
C SER A 115 18.22 6.76 -14.08
N GLY A 116 17.65 5.57 -13.83
CA GLY A 116 17.55 4.52 -14.84
C GLY A 116 17.18 3.16 -14.26
N ASN A 117 17.94 2.12 -14.63
CA ASN A 117 17.73 0.78 -14.08
C ASN A 117 18.58 0.61 -12.82
N PHE A 118 17.94 0.33 -11.69
CA PHE A 118 18.59 0.04 -10.43
C PHE A 118 18.63 -1.49 -10.19
N GLU A 119 19.80 -2.04 -9.85
CA GLU A 119 19.95 -3.45 -9.53
C GLU A 119 20.24 -3.66 -8.04
N PHE A 120 19.29 -4.29 -7.35
CA PHE A 120 19.47 -4.65 -5.94
C PHE A 120 20.58 -5.69 -5.80
N GLY A 121 21.75 -5.26 -5.32
CA GLY A 121 22.91 -6.13 -5.05
C GLY A 121 24.24 -5.59 -5.61
N ALA A 122 24.21 -4.86 -6.72
CA ALA A 122 25.42 -4.26 -7.30
C ALA A 122 25.64 -2.80 -6.83
N GLN A 123 24.57 -2.09 -6.46
CA GLN A 123 24.59 -0.67 -6.06
C GLN A 123 23.89 -0.40 -4.71
N ALA A 124 23.73 -1.41 -3.86
CA ALA A 124 22.75 -1.38 -2.76
C ALA A 124 23.05 -0.34 -1.65
N THR A 125 22.35 0.81 -1.69
CA THR A 125 22.16 1.73 -0.54
C THR A 125 20.68 1.87 -0.12
N ALA A 126 19.82 0.91 -0.49
CA ALA A 126 18.41 0.93 -0.18
C ALA A 126 18.02 -0.23 0.75
N VAL A 127 17.10 0.04 1.68
CA VAL A 127 16.53 -0.96 2.59
C VAL A 127 15.17 -1.37 2.05
N ALA A 128 15.02 -2.65 1.70
CA ALA A 128 13.75 -3.22 1.26
C ALA A 128 13.04 -3.88 2.44
N ILE A 129 11.79 -3.47 2.69
CA ILE A 129 10.92 -4.06 3.71
C ILE A 129 9.73 -4.71 2.99
N THR A 130 9.48 -5.96 3.31
CA THR A 130 8.41 -6.77 2.70
C THR A 130 7.34 -7.04 3.73
N ALA A 131 6.09 -6.72 3.42
CA ALA A 131 4.93 -7.15 4.19
C ALA A 131 4.23 -8.30 3.43
N GLY A 132 4.08 -9.45 4.09
CA GLY A 132 3.40 -10.60 3.53
C GLY A 132 1.88 -10.43 3.59
N ALA A 133 1.19 -10.62 2.46
CA ALA A 133 -0.27 -10.67 2.43
C ALA A 133 -0.77 -12.02 2.97
N SER A 134 -1.00 -12.09 4.28
CA SER A 134 -1.85 -13.11 4.89
C SER A 134 -2.91 -12.44 5.76
N ALA A 135 -3.80 -11.68 5.12
CA ALA A 135 -5.00 -11.13 5.76
C ALA A 135 -6.18 -10.88 4.79
N ALA A 136 -6.21 -11.53 3.61
CA ALA A 136 -7.31 -11.40 2.64
C ALA A 136 -8.18 -12.67 2.55
N ALA A 137 -8.37 -13.37 3.68
CA ALA A 137 -9.23 -14.57 3.75
C ALA A 137 -10.33 -14.48 4.82
N THR A 138 -10.67 -13.27 5.29
CA THR A 138 -11.73 -13.06 6.29
C THR A 138 -12.57 -11.83 5.95
N THR A 139 -13.26 -11.82 4.81
CA THR A 139 -14.52 -11.05 4.73
C THR A 139 -15.59 -11.63 3.80
N THR A 140 -15.45 -12.88 3.34
CA THR A 140 -16.63 -13.66 2.88
C THR A 140 -17.29 -14.31 4.10
N GLY A 141 -17.83 -13.46 4.98
CA GLY A 141 -18.69 -13.84 6.09
C GLY A 141 -20.08 -13.29 5.82
N SER A 142 -20.90 -14.13 5.22
CA SER A 142 -22.30 -13.95 4.85
C SER A 142 -23.09 -12.93 5.68
N SER A 143 -23.86 -12.11 4.98
CA SER A 143 -25.06 -11.44 5.48
C SER A 143 -25.95 -12.42 6.26
N VAL A 144 -26.03 -12.30 7.58
CA VAL A 144 -27.18 -12.72 8.37
C VAL A 144 -27.47 -11.64 9.39
N GLY A 145 -28.53 -10.87 9.12
CA GLY A 145 -29.14 -10.02 10.12
C GLY A 145 -29.94 -10.85 11.13
N ALA A 146 -29.82 -10.48 12.40
CA ALA A 146 -30.82 -10.56 13.48
C ALA A 146 -30.15 -9.90 14.70
N SER A 147 -30.40 -8.63 15.02
CA SER A 147 -31.59 -8.09 15.70
C SER A 147 -32.03 -8.89 16.94
N GLY A 148 -31.41 -8.56 18.08
CA GLY A 148 -32.10 -8.30 19.35
C GLY A 148 -32.57 -9.48 20.21
N GLY A 149 -32.38 -9.31 21.53
CA GLY A 149 -33.17 -9.98 22.58
C GLY A 149 -32.54 -11.22 23.19
#